data_AF-A0A958SK87-F1
#
_entry.id   AF-A0A958SK87-F1
#
_cell.length_a   1.000
_cell.length_b   1.000
_cell.length_c   1.000
_cell.angle_alpha   90.00
_cell.angle_beta   90.00
_cell.angle_gamma   90.00
#
_symmetry.space_group_name_H-M   'P 1'
#
loop_
_entity.id
_entity.type
_entity.pdbx_description
1 polymer ?
#
loop_
_entity_poly.entity_id
_entity_poly.type
_entity_poly.pdbx_seq_one_letter_code
_entity_poly.pdbx_strand_id
1 'polypeptide(L)'
;MRFLIGILIFTVFSQMDAAQSGKPLNIWVFSSLSEHELNSYPGFLERHITKGLKNQSRLEQINSMALGKLSAFANVKIKHRATLSDFYNTILDPSINGIFWIGHSASADVRGLGSTGAILDYNNEDISSLLPLAGKGLLWLSIVGCNAKPLIDDMLSRGAFTQASKYLRINSYGQKIELNRALARSIEEAYFHLLAANQYLSYIGHDQPTEETNTYLIKRTAGNRKLKAGKILVNDQVKLIFDKAKPFETQTFVVNISKTISNPVFQVHFQSVDSTTSENGRLEIESLDIPLKVAPILGPDGNLIGQNINIYIAN
;
A
#
# COMPACT_ATOMS: atom_id res chain seq x y z
N MET A 1 -35.61 19.60 -18.41
CA MET A 1 -34.39 20.18 -17.77
C MET A 1 -33.34 19.13 -17.39
N ARG A 2 -33.70 17.97 -16.79
CA ARG A 2 -32.73 16.87 -16.51
C ARG A 2 -32.09 16.22 -17.76
N PHE A 3 -32.76 16.28 -18.91
CA PHE A 3 -32.24 15.74 -20.18
C PHE A 3 -31.15 16.61 -20.84
N LEU A 4 -31.16 17.92 -20.62
CA LEU A 4 -30.16 18.83 -21.20
C LEU A 4 -28.79 18.75 -20.51
N ILE A 5 -28.76 18.42 -19.21
CA ILE A 5 -27.52 18.23 -18.45
C ILE A 5 -26.79 16.96 -18.91
N GLY A 6 -27.51 15.89 -19.27
CA GLY A 6 -26.92 14.65 -19.79
C GLY A 6 -26.24 14.83 -21.15
N ILE A 7 -26.84 15.63 -22.04
CA ILE A 7 -26.29 15.89 -23.39
C ILE A 7 -25.07 16.83 -23.31
N LEU A 8 -25.07 17.81 -22.42
CA LEU A 8 -23.90 18.70 -22.24
C LEU A 8 -22.68 17.95 -21.70
N ILE A 9 -22.89 17.00 -20.77
CA ILE A 9 -21.83 16.12 -20.25
C ILE A 9 -21.28 15.24 -21.38
N PHE A 10 -22.15 14.59 -22.17
CA PHE A 10 -21.72 13.68 -23.25
C PHE A 10 -20.94 14.39 -24.37
N THR A 11 -21.32 15.63 -24.70
CA THR A 11 -20.67 16.39 -25.79
C THR A 11 -19.28 16.91 -25.38
N VAL A 12 -19.06 17.22 -24.09
CA VAL A 12 -17.72 17.56 -23.56
C VAL A 12 -16.81 16.34 -23.58
N PHE A 13 -17.32 15.13 -23.28
CA PHE A 13 -16.52 13.90 -23.31
C PHE A 13 -16.13 13.43 -24.72
N SER A 14 -16.95 13.68 -25.75
CA SER A 14 -16.61 13.32 -27.13
C SER A 14 -15.49 14.18 -27.75
N GLN A 15 -15.20 15.35 -27.18
CA GLN A 15 -14.05 16.18 -27.58
C GLN A 15 -12.77 15.86 -26.78
N MET A 16 -12.85 14.97 -25.79
CA MET A 16 -11.71 14.60 -24.93
C MET A 16 -10.81 13.50 -25.48
N ASP A 17 -11.15 12.88 -26.62
CA ASP A 17 -10.30 11.90 -27.30
C ASP A 17 -9.00 12.51 -27.89
N ALA A 18 -8.86 13.85 -27.86
CA ALA A 18 -7.71 14.56 -28.43
C ALA A 18 -6.73 15.19 -27.41
N ALA A 19 -6.98 15.10 -26.09
CA ALA A 19 -6.05 15.63 -25.07
C ALA A 19 -4.98 14.60 -24.66
N GLN A 20 -4.29 14.03 -25.65
CA GLN A 20 -3.16 13.10 -25.49
C GLN A 20 -1.83 13.83 -25.23
N SER A 21 -1.68 14.52 -24.10
CA SER A 21 -0.35 15.03 -23.70
C SER A 21 0.06 14.74 -22.24
N GLY A 22 -0.82 14.11 -21.45
CA GLY A 22 -0.45 13.62 -20.13
C GLY A 22 0.30 12.29 -20.21
N LYS A 23 1.35 12.12 -19.41
CA LYS A 23 1.93 10.79 -19.16
C LYS A 23 0.82 9.86 -18.65
N PRO A 24 0.76 8.58 -19.07
CA PRO A 24 -0.23 7.65 -18.55
C PRO A 24 -0.06 7.50 -17.04
N LEU A 25 -1.18 7.46 -16.32
CA LEU A 25 -1.17 7.21 -14.87
C LEU A 25 -0.74 5.77 -14.60
N ASN A 26 -0.02 5.51 -13.50
CA ASN A 26 0.32 4.15 -13.10
C ASN A 26 -0.62 3.66 -12.00
N ILE A 27 -1.26 2.51 -12.24
CA ILE A 27 -2.22 1.91 -11.32
C ILE A 27 -1.80 0.48 -11.00
N TRP A 28 -1.83 0.11 -9.72
CA TRP A 28 -1.65 -1.27 -9.28
C TRP A 28 -2.94 -1.86 -8.72
N VAL A 29 -3.20 -3.10 -9.11
CA VAL A 29 -4.26 -3.94 -8.53
C VAL A 29 -3.60 -5.12 -7.84
N PHE A 30 -3.68 -5.15 -6.52
CA PHE A 30 -3.20 -6.23 -5.68
C PHE A 30 -4.33 -7.17 -5.30
N SER A 31 -4.01 -8.47 -5.30
CA SER A 31 -4.84 -9.49 -4.69
C SER A 31 -4.02 -10.28 -3.68
N SER A 32 -4.41 -10.30 -2.40
CA SER A 32 -3.86 -11.27 -1.45
C SER A 32 -4.48 -12.66 -1.60
N LEU A 33 -5.60 -12.76 -2.32
CA LEU A 33 -6.27 -14.02 -2.64
C LEU A 33 -5.51 -14.79 -3.73
N SER A 34 -5.50 -16.11 -3.60
CA SER A 34 -5.15 -17.02 -4.70
C SER A 34 -6.20 -17.02 -5.80
N GLU A 35 -5.82 -17.46 -7.00
CA GLU A 35 -6.74 -17.58 -8.13
C GLU A 35 -7.92 -18.53 -7.83
N HIS A 36 -7.65 -19.64 -7.12
CA HIS A 36 -8.69 -20.57 -6.67
C HIS A 36 -9.70 -19.90 -5.73
N GLU A 37 -9.24 -19.10 -4.76
CA GLU A 37 -10.12 -18.36 -3.86
C GLU A 37 -10.93 -17.28 -4.58
N LEU A 38 -10.35 -16.60 -5.56
CA LEU A 38 -11.10 -15.65 -6.39
C LEU A 38 -12.22 -16.36 -7.17
N ASN A 39 -11.95 -17.55 -7.68
CA ASN A 39 -12.92 -18.34 -8.44
C ASN A 39 -14.03 -18.94 -7.56
N SER A 40 -13.82 -19.10 -6.25
CA SER A 40 -14.81 -19.70 -5.34
C SER A 40 -15.88 -18.74 -4.82
N TYR A 41 -15.75 -17.42 -5.05
CA TYR A 41 -16.78 -16.46 -4.67
C TYR A 41 -18.04 -16.66 -5.54
N PRO A 42 -19.25 -16.84 -5.01
CA PRO A 42 -20.45 -16.98 -5.83
C PRO A 42 -20.90 -15.64 -6.47
N GLY A 43 -21.55 -15.72 -7.63
CA GLY A 43 -22.58 -14.81 -8.15
C GLY A 43 -22.32 -13.28 -8.25
N PHE A 44 -22.20 -12.78 -9.49
CA PHE A 44 -22.90 -11.58 -10.01
C PHE A 44 -22.58 -11.37 -11.50
N LEU A 45 -21.37 -11.74 -11.91
CA LEU A 45 -20.84 -11.47 -13.24
C LEU A 45 -21.69 -12.08 -14.38
N GLU A 46 -22.41 -13.17 -14.11
CA GLU A 46 -23.30 -13.80 -15.10
C GLU A 46 -24.46 -12.91 -15.60
N ARG A 47 -24.84 -11.84 -14.88
CA ARG A 47 -25.97 -10.97 -15.28
C ARG A 47 -25.60 -9.77 -16.15
N HIS A 48 -24.33 -9.37 -16.19
CA HIS A 48 -23.86 -8.19 -16.95
C HIS A 48 -22.72 -8.47 -17.93
N ILE A 49 -22.30 -9.72 -18.02
CA ILE A 49 -21.36 -10.18 -19.04
C ILE A 49 -22.09 -10.35 -20.38
N THR A 50 -21.63 -9.63 -21.41
CA THR A 50 -21.91 -9.97 -22.81
C THR A 50 -21.57 -11.44 -23.04
N LYS A 51 -22.39 -12.19 -23.79
CA LYS A 51 -22.30 -13.66 -23.96
C LYS A 51 -20.88 -14.23 -24.18
N GLY A 52 -19.91 -13.41 -24.62
CA GLY A 52 -18.50 -13.77 -24.79
C GLY A 52 -17.64 -13.95 -23.53
N LEU A 53 -17.90 -13.30 -22.38
CA LEU A 53 -17.02 -13.45 -21.18
C LEU A 53 -17.47 -14.57 -20.23
N LYS A 54 -18.55 -15.30 -20.55
CA LYS A 54 -19.09 -16.37 -19.68
C LYS A 54 -18.14 -17.56 -19.51
N ASN A 55 -17.25 -17.78 -20.48
CA ASN A 55 -16.28 -18.87 -20.44
C ASN A 55 -14.92 -18.45 -19.89
N GLN A 56 -14.77 -17.16 -19.53
CA GLN A 56 -13.53 -16.65 -18.96
C GLN A 56 -13.46 -16.90 -17.46
N SER A 57 -12.25 -17.10 -16.94
CA SER A 57 -12.04 -17.19 -15.49
C SER A 57 -12.54 -15.92 -14.81
N ARG A 58 -12.92 -15.99 -13.52
CA ARG A 58 -13.40 -14.79 -12.82
C ARG A 58 -12.31 -13.71 -12.75
N LEU A 59 -11.06 -14.15 -12.75
CA LEU A 59 -9.88 -13.31 -12.89
C LEU A 59 -9.88 -12.56 -14.22
N GLU A 60 -10.10 -13.24 -15.34
CA GLU A 60 -10.21 -12.64 -16.67
C GLU A 60 -11.41 -11.69 -16.78
N GLN A 61 -12.49 -11.95 -16.06
CA GLN A 61 -13.64 -11.04 -15.97
C GLN A 61 -13.31 -9.78 -15.16
N ILE A 62 -12.65 -9.92 -14.02
CA ILE A 62 -12.13 -8.79 -13.22
C ILE A 62 -11.12 -7.99 -14.05
N ASN A 63 -10.22 -8.68 -14.73
CA ASN A 63 -9.22 -8.09 -15.61
C ASN A 63 -9.91 -7.35 -16.76
N SER A 64 -10.87 -7.94 -17.47
CA SER A 64 -11.55 -7.26 -18.58
C SER A 64 -12.35 -6.03 -18.12
N MET A 65 -12.98 -6.06 -16.94
CA MET A 65 -13.68 -4.88 -16.38
C MET A 65 -12.73 -3.79 -15.89
N ALA A 66 -11.70 -4.16 -15.12
CA ALA A 66 -10.74 -3.23 -14.55
C ALA A 66 -9.81 -2.65 -15.62
N LEU A 67 -9.29 -3.51 -16.50
CA LEU A 67 -8.41 -3.12 -17.59
C LEU A 67 -9.19 -2.36 -18.68
N GLY A 68 -10.44 -2.72 -18.99
CA GLY A 68 -11.16 -2.06 -20.07
C GLY A 68 -11.31 -0.55 -19.87
N LYS A 69 -11.79 -0.13 -18.68
CA LYS A 69 -11.99 1.30 -18.38
C LYS A 69 -10.69 2.02 -17.99
N LEU A 70 -9.87 1.42 -17.13
CA LEU A 70 -8.66 2.09 -16.63
C LEU A 70 -7.53 2.05 -17.66
N SER A 71 -7.33 0.94 -18.38
CA SER A 71 -6.24 0.84 -19.36
C SER A 71 -6.42 1.72 -20.58
N ALA A 72 -7.60 2.32 -20.77
CA ALA A 72 -7.83 3.34 -21.80
C ALA A 72 -6.99 4.61 -21.57
N PHE A 73 -6.57 4.90 -20.33
CA PHE A 73 -5.81 6.12 -20.00
C PHE A 73 -4.71 5.92 -18.94
N ALA A 74 -4.55 4.70 -18.43
CA ALA A 74 -3.59 4.35 -17.40
C ALA A 74 -2.81 3.08 -17.74
N ASN A 75 -1.59 2.97 -17.24
CA ASN A 75 -0.81 1.76 -17.19
C ASN A 75 -1.23 0.94 -15.95
N VAL A 76 -2.05 -0.10 -16.17
CA VAL A 76 -2.57 -0.94 -15.09
C VAL A 76 -1.71 -2.20 -14.95
N LYS A 77 -1.17 -2.42 -13.76
CA LYS A 77 -0.44 -3.65 -13.38
C LYS A 77 -1.25 -4.43 -12.36
N ILE A 78 -1.24 -5.75 -12.48
CA ILE A 78 -1.97 -6.65 -11.59
C ILE A 78 -0.97 -7.59 -10.93
N LYS A 79 -1.05 -7.72 -9.60
CA LYS A 79 -0.22 -8.64 -8.82
C LYS A 79 -1.07 -9.51 -7.91
N HIS A 80 -1.06 -10.80 -8.19
CA HIS A 80 -1.65 -11.83 -7.34
C HIS A 80 -0.67 -12.26 -6.26
N ARG A 81 -1.21 -12.82 -5.18
CA ARG A 81 -0.43 -13.23 -4.01
C ARG A 81 0.48 -12.10 -3.50
N ALA A 82 -0.08 -10.90 -3.50
CA ALA A 82 0.64 -9.69 -3.08
C ALA A 82 1.07 -9.82 -1.62
N THR A 83 2.32 -9.48 -1.35
CA THR A 83 2.91 -9.49 -0.02
C THR A 83 2.96 -8.09 0.59
N LEU A 84 3.27 -8.00 1.89
CA LEU A 84 3.53 -6.75 2.60
C LEU A 84 4.63 -5.92 1.91
N SER A 85 5.70 -6.58 1.44
CA SER A 85 6.82 -5.96 0.70
C SER A 85 6.35 -5.37 -0.64
N ASP A 86 5.49 -6.07 -1.38
CA ASP A 86 4.92 -5.58 -2.63
C ASP A 86 4.10 -4.30 -2.41
N PHE A 87 3.24 -4.33 -1.39
CA PHE A 87 2.42 -3.18 -1.04
C PHE A 87 3.27 -2.00 -0.62
N TYR A 88 4.25 -2.23 0.28
CA TYR A 88 5.16 -1.22 0.79
C TYR A 88 5.90 -0.46 -0.31
N ASN A 89 6.55 -1.19 -1.21
CA ASN A 89 7.29 -0.59 -2.32
C ASN A 89 6.37 0.23 -3.24
N THR A 90 5.13 -0.21 -3.41
CA THR A 90 4.18 0.42 -4.32
C THR A 90 3.50 1.65 -3.72
N ILE A 91 3.16 1.62 -2.42
CA ILE A 91 2.47 2.75 -1.77
C ILE A 91 3.38 3.97 -1.59
N LEU A 92 4.70 3.77 -1.58
CA LEU A 92 5.72 4.81 -1.47
C LEU A 92 6.23 5.31 -2.83
N ASP A 93 6.01 4.57 -3.91
CA ASP A 93 6.51 4.95 -5.23
C ASP A 93 5.73 6.18 -5.74
N PRO A 94 6.41 7.35 -5.91
CA PRO A 94 5.74 8.58 -6.30
C PRO A 94 5.20 8.53 -7.74
N SER A 95 5.61 7.56 -8.55
CA SER A 95 5.08 7.33 -9.89
C SER A 95 3.73 6.63 -9.90
N ILE A 96 3.30 6.04 -8.77
CA ILE A 96 2.05 5.32 -8.63
C ILE A 96 0.92 6.27 -8.24
N ASN A 97 -0.14 6.27 -9.04
CA ASN A 97 -1.27 7.18 -8.90
C ASN A 97 -2.51 6.50 -8.32
N GLY A 98 -2.63 5.17 -8.47
CA GLY A 98 -3.77 4.43 -7.96
C GLY A 98 -3.39 3.05 -7.44
N ILE A 99 -3.96 2.67 -6.30
CA ILE A 99 -3.83 1.32 -5.75
C ILE A 99 -5.22 0.75 -5.46
N PHE A 100 -5.44 -0.48 -5.88
CA PHE A 100 -6.58 -1.31 -5.50
C PHE A 100 -6.05 -2.51 -4.75
N TRP A 101 -6.50 -2.73 -3.51
CA TRP A 101 -6.17 -3.90 -2.72
C TRP A 101 -7.42 -4.75 -2.54
N ILE A 102 -7.34 -6.00 -2.99
CA ILE A 102 -8.41 -6.99 -2.87
C ILE A 102 -7.89 -8.11 -1.99
N GLY A 103 -8.48 -8.32 -0.82
CA GLY A 103 -7.88 -9.25 0.11
C GLY A 103 -8.77 -9.75 1.22
N HIS A 104 -8.20 -10.70 1.97
CA HIS A 104 -8.74 -11.06 3.27
C HIS A 104 -8.48 -9.95 4.27
N SER A 105 -9.31 -9.96 5.28
CA SER A 105 -9.16 -9.09 6.41
C SER A 105 -9.79 -9.79 7.60
N ALA A 106 -9.04 -9.83 8.69
CA ALA A 106 -9.42 -10.54 9.89
C ALA A 106 -10.12 -9.58 10.84
N SER A 107 -11.16 -10.07 11.51
CA SER A 107 -11.53 -9.52 12.82
C SER A 107 -10.39 -9.85 13.77
N ALA A 108 -9.60 -8.86 14.18
CA ALA A 108 -8.60 -9.10 15.20
C ALA A 108 -9.34 -9.27 16.53
N ASP A 109 -9.48 -10.50 17.01
CA ASP A 109 -9.90 -10.80 18.38
C ASP A 109 -8.67 -10.63 19.28
N VAL A 110 -8.21 -9.38 19.42
CA VAL A 110 -7.18 -9.03 20.40
C VAL A 110 -7.93 -8.73 21.70
N ARG A 111 -7.82 -9.66 22.66
CA ARG A 111 -8.44 -9.57 24.00
C ARG A 111 -8.23 -8.18 24.63
N GLY A 112 -9.30 -7.40 24.76
CA GLY A 112 -9.39 -6.26 25.67
C GLY A 112 -9.28 -4.84 25.07
N LEU A 113 -8.91 -4.70 23.80
CA LEU A 113 -9.01 -3.44 23.04
C LEU A 113 -9.82 -3.78 21.80
N GLY A 114 -10.96 -3.11 21.58
CA GLY A 114 -11.99 -3.50 20.61
C GLY A 114 -11.43 -3.94 19.25
N SER A 115 -12.10 -4.87 18.58
CA SER A 115 -11.59 -5.54 17.38
C SER A 115 -11.18 -4.56 16.27
N THR A 116 -9.92 -4.14 16.25
CA THR A 116 -9.39 -3.36 15.13
C THR A 116 -9.19 -4.36 14.00
N GLY A 117 -10.03 -4.30 12.97
CA GLY A 117 -9.85 -5.16 11.80
C GLY A 117 -8.42 -5.07 11.25
N ALA A 118 -7.92 -6.15 10.65
CA ALA A 118 -6.62 -6.18 9.98
C ALA A 118 -6.82 -6.36 8.48
N ILE A 119 -5.99 -5.77 7.63
CA ILE A 119 -6.00 -6.03 6.18
C ILE A 119 -4.81 -6.92 5.87
N LEU A 120 -5.07 -8.13 5.39
CA LEU A 120 -4.04 -9.15 5.31
C LEU A 120 -3.48 -9.31 3.89
N ASP A 121 -2.17 -9.43 3.81
CA ASP A 121 -1.44 -9.88 2.64
C ASP A 121 -1.57 -11.39 2.42
N TYR A 122 -0.92 -11.91 1.37
CA TYR A 122 -0.93 -13.34 1.06
C TYR A 122 -0.33 -14.23 2.17
N ASN A 123 0.57 -13.68 3.00
CA ASN A 123 1.22 -14.36 4.11
C ASN A 123 0.50 -14.16 5.45
N ASN A 124 -0.69 -13.55 5.46
CA ASN A 124 -1.45 -13.15 6.65
C ASN A 124 -0.75 -12.07 7.50
N GLU A 125 0.09 -11.23 6.89
CA GLU A 125 0.68 -10.06 7.51
C GLU A 125 -0.25 -8.85 7.36
N ASP A 126 -0.41 -8.07 8.42
CA ASP A 126 -1.28 -6.90 8.41
C ASP A 126 -0.61 -5.70 7.71
N ILE A 127 -1.19 -5.30 6.58
CA ILE A 127 -0.75 -4.14 5.79
C ILE A 127 -1.31 -2.82 6.29
N SER A 128 -2.24 -2.83 7.25
CA SER A 128 -2.93 -1.62 7.73
C SER A 128 -1.96 -0.53 8.18
N SER A 129 -0.86 -0.93 8.82
CA SER A 129 0.22 -0.04 9.28
C SER A 129 0.94 0.71 8.15
N LEU A 130 0.78 0.28 6.90
CA LEU A 130 1.42 0.90 5.72
C LEU A 130 0.53 1.91 5.00
N LEU A 131 -0.79 1.84 5.19
CA LEU A 131 -1.73 2.75 4.55
C LEU A 131 -1.45 4.24 4.85
N PRO A 132 -1.06 4.64 6.08
CA PRO A 132 -0.69 6.02 6.39
C PRO A 132 0.50 6.55 5.58
N LEU A 133 1.30 5.66 5.02
CA LEU A 133 2.51 5.99 4.26
C LEU A 133 2.22 6.32 2.78
N ALA A 134 0.95 6.41 2.38
CA ALA A 134 0.54 6.81 1.04
C ALA A 134 1.35 8.01 0.54
N GLY A 135 2.13 7.81 -0.52
CA GLY A 135 2.97 8.85 -1.09
C GLY A 135 2.17 10.01 -1.68
N LYS A 136 2.81 11.18 -1.82
CA LYS A 136 2.20 12.39 -2.41
C LYS A 136 1.73 12.20 -3.87
N GLY A 137 2.26 11.19 -4.56
CA GLY A 137 1.85 10.81 -5.93
C GLY A 137 0.54 10.02 -5.99
N LEU A 138 0.12 9.42 -4.88
CA LEU A 138 -1.07 8.57 -4.83
C LEU A 138 -2.34 9.44 -4.83
N LEU A 139 -3.19 9.22 -5.82
CA LEU A 139 -4.46 9.93 -6.03
C LEU A 139 -5.66 9.05 -5.69
N TRP A 140 -5.48 7.73 -5.70
CA TRP A 140 -6.54 6.77 -5.43
C TRP A 140 -6.05 5.59 -4.60
N LEU A 141 -6.80 5.23 -3.57
CA LEU A 141 -6.58 4.03 -2.77
C LEU A 141 -7.92 3.34 -2.52
N SER A 142 -8.05 2.10 -2.98
CA SER A 142 -9.24 1.28 -2.74
C SER A 142 -8.87 0.02 -1.97
N ILE A 143 -9.55 -0.24 -0.86
CA ILE A 143 -9.38 -1.46 -0.06
C ILE A 143 -10.70 -2.23 -0.03
N VAL A 144 -10.70 -3.42 -0.62
CA VAL A 144 -11.87 -4.32 -0.67
C VAL A 144 -11.56 -5.59 0.13
N GLY A 145 -12.23 -5.75 1.27
CA GLY A 145 -12.06 -6.90 2.17
C GLY A 145 -13.04 -6.87 3.35
N CYS A 146 -13.28 -8.01 4.01
CA CYS A 146 -14.11 -8.07 5.23
C CYS A 146 -13.71 -7.04 6.30
N ASN A 147 -14.58 -6.19 6.79
CA ASN A 147 -14.20 -5.17 7.80
C ASN A 147 -13.15 -4.13 7.34
N ALA A 148 -12.80 -4.06 6.04
CA ALA A 148 -11.91 -3.00 5.55
C ALA A 148 -12.52 -1.61 5.77
N LYS A 149 -13.84 -1.47 5.57
CA LYS A 149 -14.53 -0.18 5.75
C LYS A 149 -14.42 0.39 7.17
N PRO A 150 -14.84 -0.32 8.24
CA PRO A 150 -14.68 0.16 9.61
C PRO A 150 -13.24 0.56 9.97
N LEU A 151 -12.25 -0.23 9.55
CA LEU A 151 -10.85 0.07 9.80
C LEU A 151 -10.41 1.38 9.12
N ILE A 152 -10.72 1.54 7.84
CA ILE A 152 -10.35 2.75 7.09
C ILE A 152 -11.08 3.99 7.62
N ASP A 153 -12.36 3.86 7.97
CA ASP A 153 -13.14 4.96 8.55
C ASP A 153 -12.51 5.43 9.89
N ASP A 154 -12.07 4.50 10.74
CA ASP A 154 -11.35 4.80 11.98
C ASP A 154 -10.00 5.49 11.72
N MET A 155 -9.20 5.00 10.78
CA MET A 155 -7.91 5.63 10.40
C MET A 155 -8.10 7.06 9.87
N LEU A 156 -9.13 7.28 9.05
CA LEU A 156 -9.49 8.61 8.55
C LEU A 156 -9.88 9.55 9.70
N SER A 157 -10.68 9.07 10.66
CA SER A 157 -11.12 9.87 11.82
C SER A 157 -9.96 10.32 12.71
N ARG A 158 -8.87 9.54 12.75
CA ARG A 158 -7.63 9.85 13.47
C ARG A 158 -6.63 10.68 12.66
N GLY A 159 -6.96 11.07 11.43
CA GLY A 159 -6.07 11.83 10.57
C GLY A 159 -4.84 11.03 10.10
N ALA A 160 -4.96 9.72 9.91
CA ALA A 160 -3.80 8.88 9.60
C ALA A 160 -3.12 9.19 8.25
N PHE A 161 -3.81 9.85 7.31
CA PHE A 161 -3.32 10.09 5.94
C PHE A 161 -2.75 11.50 5.74
N THR A 162 -2.13 12.10 6.75
CA THR A 162 -1.58 13.47 6.70
C THR A 162 -0.45 13.66 5.69
N GLN A 163 0.29 12.59 5.36
CA GLN A 163 1.38 12.62 4.38
C GLN A 163 0.92 12.43 2.93
N ALA A 164 -0.33 12.01 2.74
CA ALA A 164 -0.88 11.70 1.44
C ALA A 164 -1.12 12.95 0.58
N SER A 165 -1.33 12.74 -0.72
CA SER A 165 -1.81 13.79 -1.60
C SER A 165 -3.10 14.42 -1.07
N LYS A 166 -3.23 15.75 -1.14
CA LYS A 166 -4.51 16.43 -0.92
C LYS A 166 -5.62 16.00 -1.89
N TYR A 167 -5.24 15.34 -2.98
CA TYR A 167 -6.17 14.78 -3.98
C TYR A 167 -6.40 13.28 -3.79
N LEU A 168 -5.81 12.66 -2.77
CA LEU A 168 -6.04 11.25 -2.48
C LEU A 168 -7.52 11.03 -2.15
N ARG A 169 -8.15 10.11 -2.89
CA ARG A 169 -9.44 9.52 -2.51
C ARG A 169 -9.23 8.12 -2.00
N ILE A 170 -9.82 7.84 -0.85
CA ILE A 170 -9.77 6.53 -0.22
C ILE A 170 -11.18 5.95 -0.24
N ASN A 171 -11.29 4.74 -0.81
CA ASN A 171 -12.51 3.96 -0.83
C ASN A 171 -12.30 2.64 -0.13
N SER A 172 -13.32 2.19 0.60
CA SER A 172 -13.25 0.94 1.35
C SER A 172 -14.59 0.23 1.39
N TYR A 173 -14.55 -1.10 1.32
CA TYR A 173 -15.73 -1.95 1.26
C TYR A 173 -15.56 -3.14 2.20
N GLY A 174 -16.50 -3.33 3.12
CA GLY A 174 -16.38 -4.25 4.26
C GLY A 174 -17.05 -5.62 4.12
N GLN A 175 -17.72 -5.95 3.01
CA GLN A 175 -18.54 -7.17 2.90
C GLN A 175 -18.09 -8.13 1.79
N LYS A 176 -17.90 -9.41 2.16
CA LYS A 176 -17.46 -10.51 1.26
C LYS A 176 -18.41 -10.77 0.09
N ILE A 177 -19.71 -10.64 0.31
CA ILE A 177 -20.76 -10.99 -0.67
C ILE A 177 -20.81 -9.99 -1.85
N GLU A 178 -20.11 -8.86 -1.75
CA GLU A 178 -20.16 -7.81 -2.76
C GLU A 178 -18.80 -7.53 -3.43
N LEU A 179 -17.80 -8.40 -3.31
CA LEU A 179 -16.44 -8.16 -3.84
C LEU A 179 -16.44 -7.60 -5.27
N ASN A 180 -17.17 -8.24 -6.18
CA ASN A 180 -17.25 -7.80 -7.57
C ASN A 180 -17.94 -6.43 -7.73
N ARG A 181 -19.00 -6.17 -6.94
CA ARG A 181 -19.74 -4.91 -6.98
C ARG A 181 -18.90 -3.77 -6.40
N ALA A 182 -18.27 -4.03 -5.25
CA ALA A 182 -17.33 -3.14 -4.60
C ALA A 182 -16.18 -2.79 -5.54
N LEU A 183 -15.60 -3.78 -6.19
CA LEU A 183 -14.51 -3.57 -7.16
C LEU A 183 -14.99 -2.79 -8.38
N ALA A 184 -16.10 -3.18 -9.01
CA ALA A 184 -16.64 -2.49 -10.19
C ALA A 184 -16.98 -1.03 -9.89
N ARG A 185 -17.65 -0.78 -8.75
CA ARG A 185 -17.96 0.56 -8.27
C ARG A 185 -16.69 1.35 -7.96
N SER A 186 -15.71 0.73 -7.31
CA SER A 186 -14.44 1.37 -7.03
C SER A 186 -13.69 1.74 -8.30
N ILE A 187 -13.71 0.90 -9.34
CA ILE A 187 -13.08 1.18 -10.63
C ILE A 187 -13.78 2.36 -11.31
N GLU A 188 -15.10 2.39 -11.27
CA GLU A 188 -15.90 3.48 -11.84
C GLU A 188 -15.63 4.81 -11.14
N GLU A 189 -15.62 4.83 -9.81
CA GLU A 189 -15.30 6.04 -9.05
C GLU A 189 -13.84 6.47 -9.26
N ALA A 190 -12.90 5.51 -9.35
CA ALA A 190 -11.50 5.79 -9.68
C ALA A 190 -11.34 6.40 -11.07
N TYR A 191 -12.06 5.88 -12.07
CA TYR A 191 -12.02 6.37 -13.44
C TYR A 191 -12.31 7.87 -13.49
N PHE A 192 -13.44 8.29 -12.90
CA PHE A 192 -13.84 9.70 -12.91
C PHE A 192 -12.90 10.57 -12.08
N HIS A 193 -12.49 10.10 -10.89
CA HIS A 193 -11.58 10.86 -10.03
C HIS A 193 -10.21 11.07 -10.66
N LEU A 194 -9.60 10.00 -11.17
CA LEU A 194 -8.27 10.04 -11.78
C LEU A 194 -8.26 10.85 -13.07
N LEU A 195 -9.32 10.78 -13.88
CA LEU A 195 -9.45 11.61 -15.08
C LEU A 195 -9.49 13.10 -14.73
N ALA A 196 -10.29 13.48 -13.73
CA ALA A 196 -10.37 14.87 -13.25
C ALA A 196 -9.05 15.34 -12.59
N ALA A 197 -8.43 14.49 -11.78
CA ALA A 197 -7.16 14.81 -11.12
C ALA A 197 -6.03 14.99 -12.13
N ASN A 198 -5.95 14.13 -13.16
CA ASN A 198 -4.93 14.23 -14.20
C ASN A 198 -5.06 15.54 -15.02
N GLN A 199 -6.30 15.94 -15.35
CA GLN A 199 -6.55 17.23 -16.01
C GLN A 199 -6.15 18.42 -15.14
N TYR A 200 -6.39 18.36 -13.84
CA TYR A 200 -6.01 19.42 -12.94
C TYR A 200 -4.48 19.50 -12.76
N LEU A 201 -3.82 18.35 -12.60
CA LEU A 201 -2.38 18.26 -12.41
C LEU A 201 -1.59 18.72 -13.66
N SER A 202 -2.12 18.45 -14.86
CA SER A 202 -1.53 18.98 -16.09
C SER A 202 -1.66 20.50 -16.21
N TYR A 203 -2.67 21.10 -15.58
CA TYR A 203 -2.89 22.55 -15.60
C TYR A 203 -1.97 23.31 -14.61
N ILE A 204 -1.75 22.78 -13.41
CA ILE A 204 -1.01 23.51 -12.37
C ILE A 204 0.52 23.42 -12.49
N GLY A 205 1.04 22.64 -13.43
CA GLY A 205 2.48 22.34 -13.50
C GLY A 205 2.90 21.42 -12.35
N HIS A 206 3.55 20.31 -12.66
CA HIS A 206 4.03 19.35 -11.68
C HIS A 206 5.29 19.82 -10.93
N ASP A 207 5.34 21.08 -10.51
CA ASP A 207 6.38 21.56 -9.58
C ASP A 207 5.97 21.14 -8.17
N GLN A 208 6.05 19.83 -7.92
CA GLN A 208 6.11 19.35 -6.55
C GLN A 208 7.40 19.91 -5.94
N PRO A 209 7.35 20.61 -4.80
CA PRO A 209 8.56 21.03 -4.13
C PRO A 209 9.38 19.77 -3.84
N THR A 210 10.57 19.69 -4.43
CA THR A 210 11.55 18.66 -4.10
C THR A 210 11.97 18.91 -2.66
N GLU A 211 11.37 18.17 -1.72
CA GLU A 211 11.87 18.16 -0.36
C GLU A 211 13.32 17.68 -0.40
N GLU A 212 14.23 18.49 0.13
CA GLU A 212 15.60 18.05 0.29
C GLU A 212 15.65 16.86 1.26
N THR A 213 16.27 15.76 0.84
CA THR A 213 16.44 14.57 1.66
C THR A 213 17.91 14.28 1.96
N ASN A 214 18.19 13.74 3.14
CA ASN A 214 19.41 13.03 3.45
C ASN A 214 19.25 11.56 3.06
N THR A 215 20.28 10.98 2.44
CA THR A 215 20.28 9.60 1.97
C THR A 215 21.08 8.73 2.93
N TYR A 216 20.47 7.66 3.44
CA TYR A 216 21.10 6.69 4.33
C TYR A 216 21.21 5.34 3.65
N LEU A 217 22.42 4.79 3.60
CA LEU A 217 22.66 3.44 3.10
C LEU A 217 22.65 2.45 4.27
N ILE A 218 21.72 1.51 4.24
CA ILE A 218 21.55 0.50 5.29
C ILE A 218 21.97 -0.85 4.73
N LYS A 219 22.99 -1.45 5.34
CA LYS A 219 23.48 -2.78 5.01
C LYS A 219 23.08 -3.76 6.10
N ARG A 220 22.60 -4.92 5.68
CA ARG A 220 22.17 -5.99 6.57
C ARG A 220 22.79 -7.30 6.11
N THR A 221 23.58 -7.93 6.96
CA THR A 221 24.24 -9.21 6.66
C THR A 221 23.72 -10.31 7.59
N ALA A 222 23.21 -11.37 6.99
CA ALA A 222 22.82 -12.60 7.68
C ALA A 222 24.04 -13.37 8.16
N GLY A 223 23.95 -13.93 9.37
CA GLY A 223 24.93 -14.89 9.87
C GLY A 223 24.76 -16.27 9.22
N ASN A 224 25.09 -17.32 9.96
CA ASN A 224 24.88 -18.72 9.52
C ASN A 224 23.39 -19.15 9.51
N ARG A 225 22.50 -18.33 10.06
CA ARG A 225 21.04 -18.55 10.09
C ARG A 225 20.32 -17.60 9.15
N LYS A 226 19.13 -18.01 8.71
CA LYS A 226 18.21 -17.14 7.96
C LYS A 226 17.78 -15.98 8.85
N LEU A 227 17.88 -14.75 8.35
CA LEU A 227 17.26 -13.62 9.03
C LEU A 227 15.81 -13.47 8.63
N LYS A 228 14.97 -13.07 9.58
CA LYS A 228 13.53 -12.90 9.39
C LYS A 228 13.21 -11.66 8.55
N ALA A 229 11.99 -11.53 8.03
CA ALA A 229 11.57 -10.25 7.47
C ALA A 229 11.55 -9.18 8.57
N GLY A 230 11.64 -7.91 8.19
CA GLY A 230 11.63 -6.84 9.15
C GLY A 230 11.35 -5.49 8.52
N LYS A 231 11.32 -4.48 9.38
CA LYS A 231 11.08 -3.10 8.99
C LYS A 231 11.98 -2.14 9.76
N ILE A 232 12.29 -1.02 9.13
CA ILE A 232 12.98 0.10 9.74
C ILE A 232 11.99 1.23 9.88
N LEU A 233 11.86 1.74 11.09
CA LEU A 233 11.12 2.95 11.39
C LEU A 233 12.12 4.07 11.62
N VAL A 234 11.77 5.28 11.20
CA VAL A 234 12.46 6.51 11.55
C VAL A 234 11.44 7.41 12.24
N ASN A 235 11.68 7.75 13.50
CA ASN A 235 10.74 8.50 14.33
C ASN A 235 9.32 7.88 14.27
N ASP A 236 9.25 6.57 14.53
CA ASP A 236 8.02 5.76 14.50
C ASP A 236 7.31 5.64 13.14
N GLN A 237 7.89 6.18 12.06
CA GLN A 237 7.38 6.03 10.70
C GLN A 237 8.13 4.97 9.95
N VAL A 238 7.45 3.98 9.39
CA VAL A 238 8.10 2.95 8.55
C VAL A 238 8.75 3.62 7.33
N LYS A 239 10.08 3.47 7.22
CA LYS A 239 10.90 3.96 6.09
C LYS A 239 11.53 2.86 5.26
N LEU A 240 11.49 1.62 5.74
CA LEU A 240 11.87 0.46 4.95
C LEU A 240 11.14 -0.79 5.43
N ILE A 241 10.72 -1.67 4.52
CA ILE A 241 10.42 -3.07 4.80
C ILE A 241 11.35 -3.92 3.96
N PHE A 242 11.86 -4.98 4.55
CA PHE A 242 12.76 -5.90 3.88
C PHE A 242 12.36 -7.35 4.15
N ASP A 243 12.58 -8.18 3.13
CA ASP A 243 12.25 -9.59 3.16
C ASP A 243 13.26 -10.41 4.01
N LYS A 244 13.01 -11.71 4.09
CA LYS A 244 13.91 -12.67 4.74
C LYS A 244 15.24 -12.73 4.01
N ALA A 245 16.35 -12.79 4.75
CA ALA A 245 17.68 -12.99 4.19
C ALA A 245 18.14 -14.44 4.38
N LYS A 246 18.74 -15.04 3.36
CA LYS A 246 19.39 -16.35 3.42
C LYS A 246 20.66 -16.27 4.28
N PRO A 247 21.19 -17.40 4.79
CA PRO A 247 22.47 -17.40 5.49
C PRO A 247 23.57 -16.74 4.65
N PHE A 248 24.36 -15.87 5.27
CA PHE A 248 25.45 -15.09 4.66
C PHE A 248 25.02 -14.10 3.56
N GLU A 249 23.73 -13.91 3.33
CA GLU A 249 23.23 -12.91 2.39
C GLU A 249 23.41 -11.50 2.98
N THR A 250 23.93 -10.60 2.15
CA THR A 250 23.96 -9.16 2.45
C THR A 250 22.92 -8.44 1.60
N GLN A 251 22.03 -7.73 2.25
CA GLN A 251 21.01 -6.88 1.64
C GLN A 251 21.39 -5.42 1.87
N THR A 252 21.26 -4.59 0.85
CA THR A 252 21.57 -3.15 0.91
C THR A 252 20.33 -2.35 0.53
N PHE A 253 20.03 -1.33 1.32
CA PHE A 253 18.83 -0.51 1.17
C PHE A 253 19.17 0.97 1.23
N VAL A 254 18.44 1.77 0.47
CA VAL A 254 18.55 3.23 0.49
C VAL A 254 17.32 3.79 1.19
N VAL A 255 17.53 4.56 2.26
CA VAL A 255 16.47 5.24 3.00
C VAL A 255 16.67 6.74 2.89
N ASN A 256 15.70 7.44 2.31
CA ASN A 256 15.68 8.89 2.21
C ASN A 256 14.88 9.48 3.37
N ILE A 257 15.47 10.43 4.09
CA ILE A 257 14.86 11.11 5.23
C ILE A 257 14.84 12.60 4.95
N SER A 258 13.71 13.28 5.20
CA SER A 258 13.60 14.73 5.02
C SER A 258 14.67 15.46 5.85
N LYS A 259 15.36 16.43 5.25
CA LYS A 259 16.34 17.28 5.97
C LYS A 259 15.74 18.09 7.12
N THR A 260 14.41 18.21 7.16
CA THR A 260 13.69 18.85 8.27
C THR A 260 13.76 18.05 9.57
N ILE A 261 14.10 16.75 9.51
CA ILE A 261 14.31 15.90 10.68
C ILE A 261 15.77 16.02 11.08
N SER A 262 16.05 16.83 12.10
CA SER A 262 17.42 17.06 12.58
C SER A 262 18.06 15.81 13.18
N ASN A 263 17.30 15.03 13.96
CA ASN A 263 17.80 13.87 14.71
C ASN A 263 16.94 12.63 14.42
N PRO A 264 17.19 11.89 13.32
CA PRO A 264 16.41 10.69 13.01
C PRO A 264 16.72 9.55 13.99
N VAL A 265 15.68 9.04 14.65
CA VAL A 265 15.74 7.83 15.49
C VAL A 265 15.33 6.64 14.64
N PHE A 266 16.29 5.76 14.32
CA PHE A 266 16.04 4.53 13.60
C PHE A 266 15.64 3.43 14.57
N GLN A 267 14.57 2.70 14.28
CA GLN A 267 14.17 1.51 15.02
C GLN A 267 14.08 0.36 14.02
N VAL A 268 14.68 -0.79 14.33
CA VAL A 268 14.60 -1.98 13.48
C VAL A 268 13.77 -3.04 14.17
N HIS A 269 12.69 -3.46 13.52
CA HIS A 269 11.75 -4.45 14.04
C HIS A 269 11.80 -5.70 13.15
N PHE A 270 12.14 -6.85 13.70
CA PHE A 270 12.03 -8.13 12.99
C PHE A 270 10.72 -8.86 13.34
N GLN A 271 10.19 -9.62 12.38
CA GLN A 271 8.99 -10.44 12.56
C GLN A 271 9.20 -11.49 13.65
N SER A 272 8.36 -11.51 14.69
CA SER A 272 8.41 -12.51 15.77
C SER A 272 7.68 -13.79 15.37
N VAL A 273 8.28 -14.95 15.67
CA VAL A 273 7.56 -16.19 15.93
C VAL A 273 8.35 -16.94 16.99
N ASP A 274 7.64 -17.48 17.98
CA ASP A 274 8.14 -18.19 19.17
C ASP A 274 9.45 -18.96 18.93
N SER A 275 10.55 -18.44 19.48
CA SER A 275 11.67 -19.23 20.02
C SER A 275 12.88 -18.33 20.26
N THR A 276 13.50 -18.62 21.39
CA THR A 276 14.57 -17.95 22.13
C THR A 276 15.94 -17.84 21.42
N THR A 277 16.05 -17.94 20.08
CA THR A 277 17.37 -18.09 19.42
C THR A 277 17.57 -17.44 18.03
N SER A 278 16.84 -16.37 17.66
CA SER A 278 17.22 -15.64 16.43
C SER A 278 18.41 -14.71 16.68
N GLU A 279 19.58 -15.10 16.20
CA GLU A 279 20.69 -14.16 15.98
C GLU A 279 20.23 -13.11 14.96
N ASN A 280 20.19 -11.84 15.35
CA ASN A 280 19.59 -10.75 14.57
C ASN A 280 20.45 -10.26 13.38
N GLY A 281 21.54 -10.99 13.04
CA GLY A 281 22.49 -10.60 12.01
C GLY A 281 23.24 -9.31 12.36
N ARG A 282 24.04 -8.81 11.41
CA ARG A 282 24.71 -7.50 11.52
C ARG A 282 23.96 -6.48 10.69
N LEU A 283 23.64 -5.33 11.27
CA LEU A 283 23.04 -4.19 10.58
C LEU A 283 23.95 -2.97 10.73
N GLU A 284 24.25 -2.33 9.61
CA GLU A 284 25.12 -1.16 9.51
C GLU A 284 24.40 -0.05 8.75
N ILE A 285 24.61 1.19 9.17
CA ILE A 285 24.08 2.37 8.48
C ILE A 285 25.29 3.23 8.12
N GLU A 286 25.72 3.18 6.85
CA GLU A 286 27.02 3.72 6.42
C GLU A 286 27.06 5.25 6.38
N SER A 287 25.90 5.92 6.33
CA SER A 287 25.81 7.39 6.21
C SER A 287 25.71 8.10 7.57
N LEU A 288 25.98 7.41 8.66
CA LEU A 288 26.06 7.98 10.00
C LEU A 288 27.53 8.00 10.43
N ASP A 289 28.15 9.19 10.46
CA ASP A 289 29.51 9.42 11.02
C ASP A 289 29.57 9.22 12.55
N ILE A 290 28.53 8.60 13.14
CA ILE A 290 28.31 8.49 14.58
C ILE A 290 28.12 7.02 14.94
N PRO A 291 28.78 6.53 16.00
CA PRO A 291 28.61 5.15 16.44
C PRO A 291 27.17 4.87 16.85
N LEU A 292 26.58 3.87 16.19
CA LEU A 292 25.27 3.31 16.47
C LEU A 292 25.18 2.81 17.92
N LYS A 293 24.39 3.48 18.76
CA LYS A 293 24.03 2.96 20.09
C LYS A 293 22.84 2.02 19.95
N VAL A 294 23.08 0.71 20.07
CA VAL A 294 22.02 -0.30 20.19
C VAL A 294 21.50 -0.26 21.62
N ALA A 295 20.25 0.16 21.79
CA ALA A 295 19.55 0.09 23.07
C ALA A 295 18.36 -0.88 22.97
N PRO A 296 18.21 -1.81 23.91
CA PRO A 296 16.97 -2.58 24.03
C PRO A 296 15.82 -1.65 24.45
N ILE A 297 14.61 -1.91 23.96
CA ILE A 297 13.42 -1.20 24.45
C ILE A 297 13.01 -1.82 25.77
N LEU A 298 12.97 -1.01 26.82
CA LEU A 298 12.40 -1.40 28.10
C LEU A 298 10.98 -0.84 28.22
N GLY A 299 10.08 -1.63 28.78
CA GLY A 299 8.73 -1.23 29.08
C GLY A 299 8.63 -0.40 30.33
N PRO A 300 7.43 0.13 30.64
CA PRO A 300 7.19 0.91 31.85
C PRO A 300 7.56 0.16 33.13
N ASP A 301 7.58 -1.17 33.08
CA ASP A 301 7.96 -2.10 34.14
C ASP A 301 9.45 -2.49 34.14
N GLY A 302 10.25 -1.95 33.21
CA GLY A 302 11.66 -2.29 33.02
C GLY A 302 11.89 -3.61 32.28
N ASN A 303 10.85 -4.30 31.80
CA ASN A 303 11.00 -5.53 31.03
C ASN A 303 11.27 -5.23 29.55
N LEU A 304 11.98 -6.12 28.85
CA LEU A 304 12.23 -5.95 27.41
C LEU A 304 10.91 -5.94 26.61
N ILE A 305 10.58 -4.82 25.98
CA ILE A 305 9.51 -4.75 24.98
C ILE A 305 10.07 -5.29 23.66
N GLY A 306 9.80 -6.56 23.41
CA GLY A 306 10.17 -7.23 22.17
C GLY A 306 11.64 -7.63 22.11
N GLN A 307 11.90 -8.94 22.00
CA GLN A 307 13.26 -9.50 21.94
C GLN A 307 14.02 -9.19 20.63
N ASN A 308 13.41 -8.44 19.70
CA ASN A 308 13.90 -8.23 18.34
C ASN A 308 13.83 -6.76 17.88
N ILE A 309 13.83 -5.82 18.82
CA ILE A 309 13.84 -4.39 18.50
C ILE A 309 15.19 -3.79 18.87
N ASN A 310 15.90 -3.29 17.86
CA ASN A 310 17.13 -2.52 18.05
C ASN A 310 16.82 -1.05 17.75
N ILE A 311 17.02 -0.17 18.73
CA ILE A 311 16.99 1.27 18.51
C ILE A 311 18.39 1.74 18.16
N TYR A 312 18.48 2.62 17.18
CA TYR A 312 19.67 3.30 16.71
C TYR A 312 19.38 4.81 16.67
N ILE A 313 20.06 5.58 17.51
CA ILE A 313 19.86 7.04 17.60
C ILE A 313 21.01 7.72 16.84
N ALA A 314 20.68 8.52 15.82
CA ALA A 314 21.61 9.50 15.27
C ALA A 314 21.66 10.71 16.21
N ASN A 315 22.83 11.05 16.73
CA ASN A 315 23.04 12.25 17.55
C ASN A 315 23.19 13.49 16.69
#